data_AF-A0A1F5VFW7-F1
#
_entry.id   AF-A0A1F5VFW7-F1
#
_cell.length_a   1.000
_cell.length_b   1.000
_cell.length_c   1.000
_cell.angle_alpha   90.00
_cell.angle_beta   90.00
_cell.angle_gamma   90.00
#
_symmetry.space_group_name_H-M   'P 1'
#
loop_
_entity.id
_entity.type
_entity.pdbx_description
1 polymer ?
#
loop_
_entity_poly.entity_id
_entity_poly.type
_entity_poly.pdbx_seq_one_letter_code
_entity_poly.pdbx_strand_id
1 'polypeptide(L)'
;MIKALWLTVVGVMVALFIIPPSCSAQVKVKLLNITETRYSNNPLADKTIPESNIQFSSMNKPGLLLTVELQGVEVKKATKYGLLQIAGKDDAGTVIKQQAGGFHDPGEELIVVDRDSMYMSDKTGTEDKLKFEIRTELPSRAAKKVDINGTITLSASQPTNVDIASVPTKIGQSIKDKVLTQAGITIKIVNSKDSFFAPDDAEKAVSFEASGKLDAILDVKLLDDKGKEISTGQMTSGMSNGKSYMLDSSEKLPKNTKLRITIALNEKSTKVPISLKNIPLP
;
A
#
# COMPACT_ATOMS: atom_id res chain seq x y z
N MET A 1 68.11 47.22 6.10
CA MET A 1 67.36 45.98 6.36
C MET A 1 66.00 46.36 6.93
N ILE A 2 64.93 46.07 6.21
CA ILE A 2 63.55 45.73 6.66
C ILE A 2 62.83 45.36 5.35
N LYS A 3 62.56 44.07 5.14
CA LYS A 3 61.77 43.56 4.00
C LYS A 3 60.31 43.52 4.47
N ALA A 4 59.45 44.28 3.82
CA ALA A 4 58.01 44.25 4.06
C ALA A 4 57.40 42.98 3.44
N LEU A 5 56.76 42.20 4.29
CA LEU A 5 56.06 40.95 3.98
C LEU A 5 54.64 41.30 3.51
N TRP A 6 54.30 40.98 2.26
CA TRP A 6 52.93 41.11 1.76
C TRP A 6 52.13 39.84 2.08
N LEU A 7 51.11 39.99 2.94
CA LEU A 7 50.18 38.96 3.33
C LEU A 7 49.09 38.83 2.25
N THR A 8 48.98 37.67 1.60
CA THR A 8 47.91 37.40 0.63
C THR A 8 46.75 36.75 1.37
N VAL A 9 45.64 37.47 1.53
CA VAL A 9 44.40 36.95 2.11
C VAL A 9 43.65 36.16 1.03
N VAL A 10 43.64 34.85 1.15
CA VAL A 10 42.81 33.97 0.31
C VAL A 10 41.38 34.02 0.84
N GLY A 11 40.50 34.74 0.14
CA GLY A 11 39.07 34.78 0.44
C GLY A 11 38.42 33.43 0.10
N VAL A 12 38.02 32.68 1.13
CA VAL A 12 37.17 31.49 0.98
C VAL A 12 35.76 31.97 0.63
N MET A 13 35.39 31.83 -0.65
CA MET A 13 34.05 32.13 -1.14
C MET A 13 33.12 31.00 -0.69
N VAL A 14 32.40 31.20 0.41
CA VAL A 14 31.33 30.29 0.85
C VAL A 14 30.15 30.47 -0.10
N ALA A 15 30.03 29.58 -1.08
CA ALA A 15 28.85 29.49 -1.92
C ALA A 15 27.66 29.05 -1.06
N LEU A 16 26.83 30.01 -0.66
CA LEU A 16 25.56 29.76 0.00
C LEU A 16 24.61 29.17 -1.06
N PHE A 17 24.53 27.84 -1.14
CA PHE A 17 23.50 27.16 -1.92
C PHE A 17 22.14 27.40 -1.25
N ILE A 18 21.43 28.41 -1.73
CA ILE A 18 20.00 28.57 -1.46
C ILE A 18 19.31 27.43 -2.20
N ILE A 19 19.08 26.32 -1.50
CA ILE A 19 18.20 25.26 -2.00
C ILE A 19 16.80 25.89 -2.09
N PRO A 20 16.23 26.08 -3.29
CA PRO A 20 14.87 26.59 -3.38
C PRO A 20 13.96 25.63 -2.59
N PRO A 21 12.97 26.13 -1.82
CA PRO A 21 11.98 25.26 -1.24
C PRO A 21 11.39 24.45 -2.37
N SER A 22 11.61 23.14 -2.33
CA SER A 22 11.03 22.23 -3.30
C SER A 22 9.53 22.48 -3.26
N CYS A 23 9.00 23.01 -4.36
CA CYS A 23 7.57 23.22 -4.55
C CYS A 23 6.93 21.82 -4.63
N SER A 24 6.76 21.19 -3.47
CA SER A 24 6.02 19.96 -3.33
C SER A 24 4.58 20.32 -3.68
N ALA A 25 4.13 19.89 -4.86
CA ALA A 25 2.76 20.10 -5.29
C ALA A 25 1.83 19.60 -4.17
N GLN A 26 1.08 20.53 -3.57
CA GLN A 26 0.32 20.26 -2.36
C GLN A 26 -0.80 19.25 -2.69
N VAL A 27 -0.76 18.09 -2.05
CA VAL A 27 -1.85 17.10 -2.14
C VAL A 27 -3.09 17.70 -1.47
N LYS A 28 -4.19 17.75 -2.22
CA LYS A 28 -5.49 18.19 -1.71
C LYS A 28 -6.12 17.05 -0.93
N VAL A 29 -6.64 17.35 0.25
CA VAL A 29 -7.35 16.39 1.11
C VAL A 29 -8.81 16.81 1.20
N LYS A 30 -9.74 15.88 0.94
CA LYS A 30 -11.18 16.13 0.96
C LYS A 30 -11.88 15.07 1.81
N LEU A 31 -12.70 15.50 2.76
CA LEU A 31 -13.63 14.62 3.44
C LEU A 31 -14.81 14.34 2.50
N LEU A 32 -15.11 13.06 2.24
CA LEU A 32 -16.24 12.64 1.42
C LEU A 32 -17.45 12.28 2.27
N ASN A 33 -17.24 11.54 3.35
CA ASN A 33 -18.31 11.06 4.21
C ASN A 33 -17.82 10.91 5.66
N ILE A 34 -18.75 11.02 6.59
CA ILE A 34 -18.54 10.75 8.02
C ILE A 34 -19.72 9.93 8.53
N THR A 35 -19.42 8.80 9.16
CA THR A 35 -20.43 7.90 9.74
C THR A 35 -20.04 7.61 11.18
N GLU A 36 -21.01 7.72 12.09
CA GLU A 36 -20.82 7.38 13.49
C GLU A 36 -21.60 6.10 13.83
N THR A 37 -20.94 5.13 14.45
CA THR A 37 -21.58 3.92 14.94
C THR A 37 -21.46 3.87 16.46
N ARG A 38 -22.60 3.99 17.15
CA ARG A 38 -22.71 3.74 18.60
C ARG A 38 -23.60 2.54 18.85
N TYR A 39 -23.17 1.62 19.70
CA TYR A 39 -24.07 0.61 20.24
C TYR A 39 -24.84 1.18 21.43
N SER A 40 -26.17 1.12 21.37
CA SER A 40 -27.01 1.19 22.56
C SER A 40 -26.96 -0.19 23.23
N ASN A 41 -26.37 -0.28 24.43
CA ASN A 41 -26.38 -1.46 25.32
C ASN A 41 -26.58 -2.80 24.57
N ASN A 42 -25.53 -3.30 23.90
CA ASN A 42 -25.60 -4.64 23.33
C ASN A 42 -25.61 -5.64 24.51
N PRO A 43 -26.69 -6.40 24.75
CA PRO A 43 -26.74 -7.39 25.83
C PRO A 43 -25.72 -8.53 25.64
N LEU A 44 -25.02 -8.57 24.50
CA LEU A 44 -23.91 -9.49 24.23
C LEU A 44 -22.52 -8.91 24.53
N ALA A 45 -22.39 -7.61 24.85
CA ALA A 45 -21.10 -7.03 25.24
C ALA A 45 -20.59 -7.53 26.61
N ASP A 46 -21.49 -8.10 27.43
CA ASP A 46 -21.18 -8.68 28.73
C ASP A 46 -20.83 -10.18 28.66
N LYS A 47 -20.89 -10.77 27.46
CA LYS A 47 -20.36 -12.11 27.21
C LYS A 47 -19.04 -11.95 26.47
N THR A 48 -17.96 -12.27 27.16
CA THR A 48 -16.61 -12.47 26.64
C THR A 48 -16.61 -13.52 25.53
N ILE A 49 -17.05 -13.13 24.33
CA ILE A 49 -16.77 -13.88 23.12
C ILE A 49 -15.30 -13.58 22.80
N PRO A 50 -14.39 -14.56 22.86
CA PRO A 50 -12.99 -14.34 22.53
C PRO A 50 -12.89 -13.78 21.11
N GLU A 51 -12.08 -12.73 20.94
CA GLU A 51 -11.89 -12.00 19.67
C GLU A 51 -11.52 -12.93 18.49
N SER A 52 -11.01 -14.13 18.79
CA SER A 52 -10.70 -15.18 17.81
C SER A 52 -11.90 -15.73 17.03
N ASN A 53 -13.14 -15.54 17.52
CA ASN A 53 -14.33 -16.15 16.93
C ASN A 53 -15.20 -15.19 16.10
N ILE A 54 -14.79 -13.94 15.90
CA ILE A 54 -15.55 -12.98 15.09
C ILE A 54 -14.73 -12.52 13.87
N GLN A 55 -14.53 -13.44 12.92
CA GLN A 55 -13.87 -13.17 11.63
C GLN A 55 -14.63 -12.18 10.71
N PHE A 56 -15.80 -11.68 11.12
CA PHE A 56 -16.61 -10.69 10.39
C PHE A 56 -16.80 -9.34 11.12
N SER A 57 -16.04 -9.04 12.19
CA SER A 57 -16.34 -7.93 13.13
C SER A 57 -15.77 -6.54 12.81
N SER A 58 -14.97 -6.34 11.75
CA SER A 58 -14.40 -5.00 11.50
C SER A 58 -15.48 -3.93 11.23
N MET A 59 -16.66 -4.33 10.74
CA MET A 59 -17.82 -3.45 10.56
C MET A 59 -18.56 -3.14 11.87
N ASN A 60 -18.32 -3.89 12.94
CA ASN A 60 -19.11 -3.88 14.18
C ASN A 60 -18.38 -3.30 15.41
N LYS A 61 -17.31 -2.52 15.23
CA LYS A 61 -16.73 -1.76 16.36
C LYS A 61 -17.39 -0.38 16.46
N PRO A 62 -17.75 0.10 17.66
CA PRO A 62 -18.21 1.47 17.84
C PRO A 62 -17.06 2.43 17.54
N GLY A 63 -17.34 3.46 16.75
CA GLY A 63 -16.31 4.38 16.26
C GLY A 63 -16.86 5.40 15.28
N LEU A 64 -16.00 6.35 14.92
CA LEU A 64 -16.25 7.32 13.88
C LEU A 64 -15.47 6.91 12.63
N LEU A 65 -16.16 6.77 11.50
CA LEU A 65 -15.58 6.39 10.22
C LEU A 65 -15.56 7.61 9.30
N LEU A 66 -14.37 8.04 8.87
CA LEU A 66 -14.18 9.12 7.93
C LEU A 66 -13.73 8.56 6.59
N THR A 67 -14.47 8.82 5.52
CA THR A 67 -14.03 8.52 4.16
C THR A 67 -13.30 9.75 3.61
N VAL A 68 -12.01 9.62 3.34
CA VAL A 68 -11.15 10.72 2.89
C VAL A 68 -10.64 10.43 1.48
N GLU A 69 -10.58 11.48 0.67
CA GLU A 69 -9.98 11.48 -0.67
C GLU A 69 -8.74 12.37 -0.69
N LEU A 70 -7.63 11.82 -1.17
CA LEU A 70 -6.44 12.58 -1.55
C LEU A 70 -6.47 12.81 -3.05
N GLN A 71 -6.06 14.01 -3.47
CA GLN A 71 -5.92 14.35 -4.88
C GLN A 71 -4.62 15.10 -5.16
N GLY A 72 -3.88 14.72 -6.21
CA GLY A 72 -2.73 15.48 -6.69
C GLY A 72 -1.70 14.68 -7.46
N VAL A 73 -0.62 15.35 -7.89
CA VAL A 73 0.45 14.73 -8.70
C VAL A 73 1.17 13.61 -7.96
N GLU A 74 1.44 13.80 -6.66
CA GLU A 74 2.06 12.76 -5.82
C GLU A 74 1.13 11.56 -5.65
N VAL A 75 -0.18 11.81 -5.58
CA VAL A 75 -1.23 10.76 -5.51
C VAL A 75 -1.27 9.96 -6.81
N LYS A 76 -1.17 10.63 -7.96
CA LYS A 76 -1.10 9.98 -9.28
C LYS A 76 0.09 9.03 -9.40
N LYS A 77 1.24 9.42 -8.85
CA LYS A 77 2.50 8.65 -8.92
C LYS A 77 2.60 7.56 -7.84
N ALA A 78 1.76 7.61 -6.82
CA ALA A 78 1.79 6.65 -5.73
C ALA A 78 1.48 5.24 -6.25
N THR A 79 2.38 4.31 -5.95
CA THR A 79 2.23 2.86 -6.15
C THR A 79 1.86 2.16 -4.85
N LYS A 80 2.15 2.79 -3.70
CA LYS A 80 1.69 2.34 -2.38
C LYS A 80 1.27 3.49 -1.49
N TYR A 81 0.50 3.19 -0.45
CA TYR A 81 0.10 4.12 0.60
C TYR A 81 -0.05 3.40 1.94
N GLY A 82 0.11 4.11 3.06
CA GLY A 82 -0.04 3.52 4.38
C GLY A 82 0.59 4.37 5.48
N LEU A 83 0.91 3.73 6.61
CA LEU A 83 1.50 4.39 7.80
C LEU A 83 0.69 5.63 8.22
N LEU A 84 -0.63 5.46 8.27
CA LEU A 84 -1.57 6.49 8.67
C LEU A 84 -1.39 6.78 10.17
N GLN A 85 -1.23 8.06 10.50
CA GLN A 85 -1.14 8.55 11.86
C GLN A 85 -2.14 9.68 12.03
N ILE A 86 -3.18 9.46 12.84
CA ILE A 86 -4.26 10.43 13.03
C ILE A 86 -4.46 10.72 14.51
N ALA A 87 -4.63 12.00 14.82
CA ALA A 87 -5.04 12.50 16.12
C ALA A 87 -6.01 13.66 15.94
N GLY A 88 -6.97 13.77 16.85
CA GLY A 88 -7.99 14.80 16.79
C GLY A 88 -8.53 15.20 18.15
N LYS A 89 -9.41 16.18 18.11
CA LYS A 89 -10.13 16.67 19.29
C LYS A 89 -11.51 17.13 18.86
N ASP A 90 -12.53 16.76 19.63
CA ASP A 90 -13.87 17.29 19.43
C ASP A 90 -14.07 18.65 20.13
N ASP A 91 -15.17 19.32 19.83
CA ASP A 91 -15.50 20.63 20.42
C ASP A 91 -15.91 20.57 21.90
N ALA A 92 -16.12 19.37 22.46
CA ALA A 92 -16.29 19.13 23.90
C ALA A 92 -14.95 18.87 24.62
N GLY A 93 -13.86 18.71 23.87
CA GLY A 93 -12.51 18.55 24.37
C GLY A 93 -12.01 17.11 24.48
N THR A 94 -12.80 16.12 24.04
CA THR A 94 -12.39 14.71 24.00
C THR A 94 -11.34 14.51 22.92
N VAL A 95 -10.24 13.85 23.28
CA VAL A 95 -9.18 13.46 22.35
C VAL A 95 -9.68 12.28 21.52
N ILE A 96 -9.52 12.37 20.20
CA ILE A 96 -9.90 11.34 19.25
C ILE A 96 -8.63 10.69 18.70
N LYS A 97 -8.48 9.38 18.89
CA LYS A 97 -7.36 8.62 18.34
C LYS A 97 -7.82 7.68 17.24
N GLN A 98 -6.91 7.34 16.34
CA GLN A 98 -7.13 6.27 15.38
C GLN A 98 -7.35 4.94 16.13
N GLN A 99 -8.37 4.20 15.75
CA GLN A 99 -8.60 2.85 16.27
C GLN A 99 -7.81 1.83 15.46
N ALA A 100 -7.34 0.79 16.14
CA ALA A 100 -6.81 -0.38 15.47
C ALA A 100 -7.95 -1.22 14.85
N GLY A 101 -7.72 -1.72 13.64
CA GLY A 101 -8.65 -2.55 12.88
C GLY A 101 -9.37 -1.83 11.73
N GLY A 102 -9.25 -2.41 10.55
CA GLY A 102 -9.78 -1.93 9.26
C GLY A 102 -8.80 -2.27 8.13
N PHE A 103 -9.10 -1.92 6.87
CA PHE A 103 -8.14 -2.08 5.75
C PHE A 103 -6.87 -1.21 5.91
N HIS A 104 -6.80 -0.35 6.93
CA HIS A 104 -5.72 0.62 7.17
C HIS A 104 -5.37 0.71 8.66
N ASP A 105 -4.94 -0.41 9.25
CA ASP A 105 -4.55 -0.47 10.66
C ASP A 105 -3.37 0.49 10.95
N PRO A 106 -3.42 1.34 12.00
CA PRO A 106 -2.29 2.16 12.43
C PRO A 106 -1.08 1.29 12.82
N GLY A 107 -0.16 1.08 11.87
CA GLY A 107 1.07 0.33 12.08
C GLY A 107 1.39 -0.69 10.99
N GLU A 108 0.46 -0.96 10.07
CA GLU A 108 0.65 -1.91 8.99
C GLU A 108 1.44 -1.35 7.78
N GLU A 109 1.97 -2.30 7.01
CA GLU A 109 2.81 -2.14 5.82
C GLU A 109 2.20 -1.17 4.78
N LEU A 110 3.04 -0.66 3.88
CA LEU A 110 2.56 0.10 2.73
C LEU A 110 1.74 -0.81 1.80
N ILE A 111 0.48 -0.46 1.59
CA ILE A 111 -0.48 -1.19 0.76
C ILE A 111 -0.34 -0.76 -0.69
N VAL A 112 -0.33 -1.71 -1.62
CA VAL A 112 -0.31 -1.42 -3.06
C VAL A 112 -1.59 -0.69 -3.47
N VAL A 113 -1.43 0.36 -4.28
CA VAL A 113 -2.55 1.13 -4.79
C VAL A 113 -3.33 0.30 -5.81
N ASP A 114 -4.56 -0.05 -5.47
CA ASP A 114 -5.55 -0.63 -6.38
C ASP A 114 -6.73 0.33 -6.55
N ARG A 115 -6.66 1.17 -7.59
CA ARG A 115 -7.72 2.15 -7.89
C ARG A 115 -8.99 1.47 -8.39
N ASP A 116 -8.88 0.31 -9.03
CA ASP A 116 -10.04 -0.38 -9.60
C ASP A 116 -10.95 -0.85 -8.45
N SER A 117 -10.37 -1.46 -7.42
CA SER A 117 -11.11 -1.84 -6.21
C SER A 117 -11.62 -0.62 -5.42
N MET A 118 -10.81 0.45 -5.30
CA MET A 118 -11.21 1.66 -4.56
C MET A 118 -12.45 2.36 -5.14
N TYR A 119 -12.59 2.35 -6.47
CA TYR A 119 -13.65 3.05 -7.19
C TYR A 119 -14.64 2.12 -7.88
N MET A 120 -14.75 0.86 -7.43
CA MET A 120 -15.71 -0.12 -7.98
C MET A 120 -15.65 -0.21 -9.51
N SER A 121 -14.43 -0.20 -10.06
CA SER A 121 -14.13 -0.19 -11.50
C SER A 121 -14.52 1.07 -12.28
N ASP A 122 -15.03 2.13 -11.65
CA ASP A 122 -15.20 3.44 -12.31
C ASP A 122 -13.85 4.18 -12.36
N LYS A 123 -13.23 4.17 -13.54
CA LYS A 123 -11.92 4.77 -13.78
C LYS A 123 -11.98 6.25 -14.16
N THR A 124 -13.17 6.81 -14.30
CA THR A 124 -13.34 8.13 -14.91
C THR A 124 -12.81 9.23 -13.99
N GLY A 125 -11.62 9.76 -14.30
CA GLY A 125 -11.00 10.85 -13.54
C GLY A 125 -10.56 10.47 -12.12
N THR A 126 -10.12 9.22 -11.91
CA THR A 126 -9.62 8.71 -10.63
C THR A 126 -8.10 8.51 -10.59
N GLU A 127 -7.40 8.74 -11.70
CA GLU A 127 -5.94 8.53 -11.81
C GLU A 127 -5.14 9.30 -10.75
N ASP A 128 -5.56 10.52 -10.43
CA ASP A 128 -4.91 11.42 -9.48
C ASP A 128 -5.55 11.39 -8.09
N LYS A 129 -6.44 10.42 -7.81
CA LYS A 129 -7.19 10.32 -6.57
C LYS A 129 -6.95 9.01 -5.84
N LEU A 130 -6.94 9.06 -4.51
CA LEU A 130 -6.96 7.89 -3.63
C LEU A 130 -8.03 8.07 -2.56
N LYS A 131 -8.86 7.06 -2.36
CA LYS A 131 -9.92 7.04 -1.36
C LYS A 131 -9.58 5.98 -0.31
N PHE A 132 -9.65 6.36 0.96
CA PHE A 132 -9.48 5.43 2.07
C PHE A 132 -10.36 5.81 3.25
N GLU A 133 -10.54 4.85 4.15
CA GLU A 133 -11.36 4.99 5.34
C GLU A 133 -10.47 5.10 6.57
N ILE A 134 -10.75 6.09 7.40
CA ILE A 134 -10.08 6.34 8.67
C ILE A 134 -11.08 6.02 9.78
N ARG A 135 -10.76 5.04 10.62
CA ARG A 135 -11.57 4.71 11.79
C ARG A 135 -10.93 5.31 13.04
N THR A 136 -11.73 6.03 13.81
CA THR A 136 -11.29 6.66 15.05
C THR A 136 -12.19 6.30 16.22
N GLU A 137 -11.72 6.61 17.42
CA GLU A 137 -12.52 6.57 18.63
C GLU A 137 -13.76 7.47 18.51
N LEU A 138 -14.79 7.16 19.29
CA LEU A 138 -16.02 7.93 19.31
C LEU A 138 -15.79 9.31 19.93
N PRO A 139 -16.39 10.37 19.35
CA PRO A 139 -16.45 11.66 20.02
C PRO A 139 -17.41 11.63 21.20
N SER A 140 -17.30 12.66 22.04
CA SER A 140 -18.27 12.95 23.10
C SER A 140 -19.68 13.06 22.52
N ARG A 141 -20.69 12.56 23.26
CA ARG A 141 -22.10 12.70 22.85
C ARG A 141 -22.58 14.15 22.81
N ALA A 142 -21.90 15.04 23.52
CA ALA A 142 -22.23 16.47 23.54
C ALA A 142 -21.52 17.25 22.41
N ALA A 143 -20.56 16.62 21.73
CA ALA A 143 -19.82 17.26 20.66
C ALA A 143 -20.68 17.42 19.41
N LYS A 144 -20.46 18.52 18.69
CA LYS A 144 -21.10 18.79 17.38
C LYS A 144 -20.09 18.80 16.25
N LYS A 145 -18.80 18.94 16.59
CA LYS A 145 -17.72 19.05 15.61
C LYS A 145 -16.48 18.32 16.08
N VAL A 146 -15.67 17.91 15.11
CA VAL A 146 -14.34 17.34 15.36
C VAL A 146 -13.29 17.95 14.43
N ASP A 147 -12.10 18.16 14.99
CA ASP A 147 -10.89 18.49 14.25
C ASP A 147 -10.00 17.24 14.18
N ILE A 148 -9.55 16.88 12.98
CA ILE A 148 -8.69 15.72 12.72
C ILE A 148 -7.42 16.20 12.01
N ASN A 149 -6.26 15.85 12.56
CA ASN A 149 -4.96 16.10 11.95
C ASN A 149 -4.15 14.81 11.89
N GLY A 150 -3.24 14.74 10.92
CA GLY A 150 -2.39 13.57 10.80
C GLY A 150 -1.50 13.58 9.58
N THR A 151 -0.96 12.41 9.30
CA THR A 151 -0.12 12.18 8.13
C THR A 151 -0.39 10.80 7.56
N ILE A 152 -0.27 10.70 6.24
CA ILE A 152 -0.24 9.43 5.52
C ILE A 152 1.02 9.39 4.65
N THR A 153 1.62 8.21 4.53
CA THR A 153 2.78 8.03 3.66
C THR A 153 2.32 7.53 2.30
N LEU A 154 2.72 8.21 1.24
CA LEU A 154 2.62 7.74 -0.13
C LEU A 154 3.99 7.30 -0.59
N SER A 155 4.09 6.13 -1.24
CA SER A 155 5.32 5.69 -1.90
C SER A 155 5.10 5.68 -3.40
N ALA A 156 5.97 6.39 -4.12
CA ALA A 156 6.05 6.36 -5.56
C ALA A 156 7.26 5.52 -5.97
N SER A 157 7.07 4.65 -6.95
CA SER A 157 8.13 3.81 -7.50
C SER A 157 8.05 3.81 -9.02
N GLN A 158 9.12 3.38 -9.68
CA GLN A 158 9.10 3.10 -11.11
C GLN A 158 8.73 1.62 -11.31
N PRO A 159 7.52 1.30 -11.82
CA PRO A 159 7.14 -0.08 -12.09
C PRO A 159 7.99 -0.62 -13.25
N THR A 160 8.64 -1.75 -13.03
CA THR A 160 9.47 -2.43 -14.03
C THR A 160 8.98 -3.87 -14.18
N ASN A 161 8.66 -4.27 -15.41
CA ASN A 161 8.18 -5.63 -15.68
C ASN A 161 9.37 -6.57 -15.87
N VAL A 162 9.30 -7.73 -15.23
CA VAL A 162 10.19 -8.88 -15.46
C VAL A 162 9.37 -9.98 -16.10
N ASP A 163 9.73 -10.35 -17.33
CA ASP A 163 9.07 -11.41 -18.07
C ASP A 163 9.90 -12.69 -18.03
N ILE A 164 9.43 -13.67 -17.27
CA ILE A 164 10.05 -14.99 -17.18
C ILE A 164 9.40 -15.87 -18.24
N ALA A 165 10.14 -16.18 -19.30
CA ALA A 165 9.63 -16.98 -20.41
C ALA A 165 9.56 -18.49 -20.10
N SER A 166 8.61 -19.19 -20.74
CA SER A 166 8.44 -20.65 -20.70
C SER A 166 8.41 -21.20 -19.27
N VAL A 167 7.59 -20.59 -18.41
CA VAL A 167 7.55 -20.91 -16.98
C VAL A 167 7.24 -22.38 -16.69
N PRO A 168 6.35 -23.07 -17.42
CA PRO A 168 6.10 -24.49 -17.19
C PRO A 168 7.36 -25.37 -17.33
N THR A 169 8.37 -24.94 -18.08
CA THR A 169 9.63 -25.68 -18.24
C THR A 169 10.69 -25.32 -17.19
N LYS A 170 10.38 -24.43 -16.25
CA LYS A 170 11.30 -23.90 -15.23
C LYS A 170 11.01 -24.42 -13.82
N ILE A 171 10.12 -25.40 -13.68
CA ILE A 171 9.79 -26.00 -12.39
C ILE A 171 11.06 -26.48 -11.68
N GLY A 172 11.18 -26.13 -10.39
CA GLY A 172 12.33 -26.41 -9.55
C GLY A 172 13.50 -25.42 -9.69
N GLN A 173 13.46 -24.51 -10.66
CA GLN A 173 14.56 -23.57 -10.94
C GLN A 173 14.38 -22.25 -10.21
N SER A 174 15.49 -21.73 -9.68
CA SER A 174 15.58 -20.33 -9.26
C SER A 174 15.76 -19.42 -10.47
N ILE A 175 15.00 -18.34 -10.49
CA ILE A 175 15.04 -17.35 -11.56
C ILE A 175 16.16 -16.36 -11.29
N LYS A 176 17.08 -16.24 -12.26
CA LYS A 176 18.14 -15.22 -12.25
C LYS A 176 17.74 -14.10 -13.19
N ASP A 177 17.41 -12.95 -12.62
CA ASP A 177 17.07 -11.75 -13.36
C ASP A 177 17.69 -10.53 -12.68
N LYS A 178 18.18 -9.57 -13.48
CA LYS A 178 18.88 -8.39 -12.97
C LYS A 178 17.96 -7.46 -12.18
N VAL A 179 16.71 -7.29 -12.61
CA VAL A 179 15.72 -6.44 -11.94
C VAL A 179 15.30 -7.07 -10.62
N LEU A 180 15.04 -8.39 -10.60
CA LEU A 180 14.75 -9.11 -9.36
C LEU A 180 15.91 -8.99 -8.36
N THR A 181 17.15 -9.16 -8.84
CA THR A 181 18.36 -9.03 -8.00
C THR A 181 18.51 -7.61 -7.46
N GLN A 182 18.32 -6.59 -8.31
CA GLN A 182 18.38 -5.19 -7.91
C GLN A 182 17.31 -4.82 -6.89
N ALA A 183 16.13 -5.44 -6.99
CA ALA A 183 15.05 -5.28 -6.02
C ALA A 183 15.26 -6.10 -4.74
N GLY A 184 16.28 -6.95 -4.67
CA GLY A 184 16.53 -7.83 -3.51
C GLY A 184 15.48 -8.94 -3.38
N ILE A 185 14.93 -9.42 -4.50
CA ILE A 185 13.91 -10.46 -4.56
C ILE A 185 14.51 -11.72 -5.19
N THR A 186 14.28 -12.86 -4.56
CA THR A 186 14.60 -14.18 -5.13
C THR A 186 13.31 -14.91 -5.46
N ILE A 187 13.27 -15.59 -6.61
CA ILE A 187 12.10 -16.35 -7.07
C ILE A 187 12.52 -17.77 -7.44
N LYS A 188 11.71 -18.74 -7.03
CA LYS A 188 11.84 -20.14 -7.42
C LYS A 188 10.49 -20.64 -7.94
N ILE A 189 10.47 -21.16 -9.16
CA ILE A 189 9.27 -21.80 -9.69
C ILE A 189 9.15 -23.17 -9.05
N VAL A 190 7.98 -23.49 -8.52
CA VAL A 190 7.72 -24.77 -7.85
C VAL A 190 6.66 -25.56 -8.61
N ASN A 191 6.58 -26.85 -8.34
CA ASN A 191 5.53 -27.67 -8.91
C ASN A 191 4.21 -27.31 -8.25
N SER A 192 3.20 -26.94 -9.03
CA SER A 192 1.91 -26.51 -8.51
C SER A 192 1.23 -27.61 -7.67
N LYS A 193 1.45 -28.89 -7.99
CA LYS A 193 0.95 -30.03 -7.19
C LYS A 193 1.51 -30.08 -5.76
N ASP A 194 2.75 -29.63 -5.60
CA ASP A 194 3.46 -29.64 -4.32
C ASP A 194 3.36 -28.27 -3.63
N SER A 195 2.63 -27.32 -4.23
CA SER A 195 2.48 -25.98 -3.69
C SER A 195 1.47 -25.93 -2.56
N PHE A 196 1.60 -24.92 -1.70
CA PHE A 196 0.76 -24.73 -0.51
C PHE A 196 -0.75 -24.74 -0.81
N PHE A 197 -1.15 -24.31 -2.00
CA PHE A 197 -2.54 -24.20 -2.41
C PHE A 197 -3.10 -25.44 -3.11
N ALA A 198 -2.23 -26.34 -3.59
CA ALA A 198 -2.58 -27.59 -4.31
C ALA A 198 -3.81 -27.46 -5.24
N PRO A 199 -3.67 -26.90 -6.46
CA PRO A 199 -4.79 -26.67 -7.36
C PRO A 199 -5.40 -27.98 -7.86
N ASP A 200 -6.70 -27.94 -8.19
CA ASP A 200 -7.42 -29.09 -8.76
C ASP A 200 -6.79 -29.60 -10.07
N ASP A 201 -6.24 -28.68 -10.88
CA ASP A 201 -5.52 -28.99 -12.11
C ASP A 201 -4.18 -28.23 -12.18
N ALA A 202 -3.11 -28.92 -11.80
CA ALA A 202 -1.77 -28.36 -11.83
C ALA A 202 -1.25 -28.01 -13.23
N GLU A 203 -1.87 -28.49 -14.32
CA GLU A 203 -1.50 -28.08 -15.68
C GLU A 203 -2.06 -26.71 -16.06
N LYS A 204 -2.96 -26.16 -15.23
CA LYS A 204 -3.57 -24.84 -15.39
C LYS A 204 -3.01 -23.79 -14.45
N ALA A 205 -2.05 -24.15 -13.61
CA ALA A 205 -1.53 -23.28 -12.56
C ALA A 205 -0.01 -23.14 -12.61
N VAL A 206 0.48 -21.94 -12.31
CA VAL A 206 1.90 -21.70 -12.01
C VAL A 206 2.01 -21.34 -10.53
N SER A 207 2.84 -22.09 -9.81
CA SER A 207 3.22 -21.74 -8.44
C SER A 207 4.69 -21.30 -8.37
N PHE A 208 4.97 -20.29 -7.54
CA PHE A 208 6.34 -19.89 -7.23
C PHE A 208 6.49 -19.40 -5.80
N GLU A 209 7.69 -19.56 -5.26
CA GLU A 209 8.08 -19.04 -3.97
C GLU A 209 8.93 -17.80 -4.19
N ALA A 210 8.64 -16.73 -3.45
CA ALA A 210 9.44 -15.52 -3.43
C ALA A 210 9.96 -15.24 -2.02
N SER A 211 11.20 -14.75 -1.92
CA SER A 211 11.81 -14.28 -0.67
C SER A 211 12.58 -12.97 -0.87
N GLY A 212 12.95 -12.31 0.23
CA GLY A 212 13.64 -11.02 0.24
C GLY A 212 12.68 -9.84 0.39
N LYS A 213 12.89 -8.76 -0.38
CA LYS A 213 12.09 -7.52 -0.29
C LYS A 213 10.75 -7.65 -1.04
N LEU A 214 9.84 -8.44 -0.48
CA LEU A 214 8.59 -8.82 -1.14
C LEU A 214 7.57 -7.70 -1.30
N ASP A 215 7.67 -6.65 -0.50
CA ASP A 215 6.84 -5.47 -0.67
C ASP A 215 7.10 -4.79 -2.03
N ALA A 216 8.27 -4.98 -2.65
CA ALA A 216 8.54 -4.44 -3.98
C ALA A 216 7.79 -5.16 -5.11
N ILE A 217 7.10 -6.27 -4.88
CA ILE A 217 6.23 -6.91 -5.88
C ILE A 217 4.89 -6.15 -5.91
N LEU A 218 4.58 -5.54 -7.06
CA LEU A 218 3.35 -4.77 -7.26
C LEU A 218 2.22 -5.60 -7.87
N ASP A 219 2.57 -6.49 -8.80
CA ASP A 219 1.61 -7.26 -9.59
C ASP A 219 2.29 -8.52 -10.16
N VAL A 220 1.52 -9.58 -10.35
CA VAL A 220 1.96 -10.84 -10.96
C VAL A 220 0.88 -11.38 -11.88
N LYS A 221 1.24 -11.78 -13.09
CA LYS A 221 0.27 -12.31 -14.07
C LYS A 221 0.86 -13.32 -15.02
N LEU A 222 0.00 -14.16 -15.59
CA LEU A 222 0.36 -15.10 -16.65
C LEU A 222 0.00 -14.51 -18.00
N LEU A 223 0.96 -14.58 -18.94
CA LEU A 223 0.79 -14.11 -20.31
C LEU A 223 1.00 -15.25 -21.30
N ASP A 224 0.22 -15.25 -22.38
CA ASP A 224 0.47 -16.09 -23.55
C ASP A 224 1.68 -15.60 -24.37
N ASP A 225 1.95 -16.25 -25.49
CA ASP A 225 3.05 -15.89 -26.39
C ASP A 225 2.87 -14.55 -27.10
N LYS A 226 1.62 -14.15 -27.32
CA LYS A 226 1.21 -12.85 -27.86
C LYS A 226 1.24 -11.75 -26.80
N GLY A 227 1.49 -12.09 -25.53
CA GLY A 227 1.52 -11.15 -24.41
C GLY A 227 0.14 -10.79 -23.86
N LYS A 228 -0.91 -11.52 -24.24
CA LYS A 228 -2.24 -11.39 -23.66
C LYS A 228 -2.28 -12.06 -22.29
N GLU A 229 -2.94 -11.42 -21.35
CA GLU A 229 -3.17 -11.99 -20.02
C GLU A 229 -4.11 -13.19 -20.08
N ILE A 230 -3.70 -14.28 -19.41
CA ILE A 230 -4.44 -15.54 -19.31
C ILE A 230 -4.70 -15.96 -17.84
N SER A 231 -4.23 -15.17 -16.87
CA SER A 231 -4.51 -15.38 -15.46
C SER A 231 -6.01 -15.19 -15.17
N THR A 232 -6.61 -16.15 -14.47
CA THR A 232 -8.01 -16.10 -14.02
C THR A 232 -8.14 -16.01 -12.50
N GLY A 233 -7.07 -16.27 -11.77
CA GLY A 233 -7.03 -16.20 -10.32
C GLY A 233 -5.59 -16.07 -9.82
N GLN A 234 -5.45 -15.49 -8.62
CA GLN A 234 -4.19 -15.40 -7.90
C GLN A 234 -4.44 -15.70 -6.42
N MET A 235 -3.62 -16.58 -5.86
CA MET A 235 -3.59 -16.86 -4.43
C MET A 235 -2.20 -16.56 -3.88
N THR A 236 -2.14 -16.00 -2.67
CA THR A 236 -0.88 -15.66 -2.01
C THR A 236 -0.92 -16.01 -0.53
N SER A 237 0.14 -16.65 -0.02
CA SER A 237 0.24 -17.05 1.38
C SER A 237 1.61 -16.68 1.94
N GLY A 238 1.62 -16.16 3.17
CA GLY A 238 2.85 -15.88 3.90
C GLY A 238 3.51 -17.17 4.38
N MET A 239 4.84 -17.24 4.25
CA MET A 239 5.69 -18.30 4.78
C MET A 239 6.72 -17.68 5.71
N SER A 240 7.34 -18.47 6.58
CA SER A 240 8.30 -18.00 7.59
C SER A 240 9.43 -17.12 7.04
N ASN A 241 9.85 -17.34 5.78
CA ASN A 241 10.92 -16.58 5.12
C ASN A 241 10.52 -16.05 3.73
N GLY A 242 9.22 -15.91 3.43
CA GLY A 242 8.80 -15.50 2.09
C GLY A 242 7.29 -15.49 1.86
N LYS A 243 6.89 -15.50 0.59
CA LYS A 243 5.50 -15.67 0.16
C LYS A 243 5.43 -16.74 -0.94
N SER A 244 4.41 -17.57 -0.86
CA SER A 244 4.03 -18.48 -1.95
C SER A 244 2.95 -17.81 -2.79
N TYR A 245 3.09 -17.88 -4.10
CA TYR A 245 2.14 -17.37 -5.08
C TYR A 245 1.66 -18.54 -5.94
N MET A 246 0.37 -18.54 -6.26
CA MET A 246 -0.22 -19.41 -7.27
C MET A 246 -1.06 -18.56 -8.21
N LEU A 247 -0.89 -18.75 -9.51
CA LEU A 247 -1.71 -18.13 -10.54
C LEU A 247 -2.39 -19.20 -11.38
N ASP A 248 -3.70 -19.08 -11.52
CA ASP A 248 -4.52 -20.02 -12.27
C ASP A 248 -4.87 -19.49 -13.67
N SER A 249 -5.18 -20.41 -14.57
CA SER A 249 -5.71 -20.16 -15.91
C SER A 249 -6.96 -21.01 -16.13
N SER A 250 -7.86 -20.56 -17.00
CA SER A 250 -9.05 -21.34 -17.40
C SER A 250 -8.67 -22.58 -18.23
N GLU A 251 -7.62 -22.46 -19.03
CA GLU A 251 -7.11 -23.48 -19.93
C GLU A 251 -5.72 -23.96 -19.53
N LYS A 252 -5.34 -25.15 -20.04
CA LYS A 252 -4.01 -25.71 -19.86
C LYS A 252 -2.94 -24.73 -20.36
N LEU A 253 -1.91 -24.53 -19.55
CA LEU A 253 -0.88 -23.55 -19.83
C LEU A 253 -0.04 -23.95 -21.06
N PRO A 254 0.03 -23.10 -22.10
CA PRO A 254 0.96 -23.31 -23.21
C PRO A 254 2.41 -23.38 -22.73
N LYS A 255 3.27 -24.16 -23.41
CA LYS A 255 4.70 -24.31 -23.03
C LYS A 255 5.46 -22.98 -23.03
N ASN A 256 5.02 -22.02 -23.86
CA ASN A 256 5.61 -20.69 -24.02
C ASN A 256 4.98 -19.62 -23.10
N THR A 257 4.13 -20.02 -22.14
CA THR A 257 3.56 -19.13 -21.13
C THR A 257 4.66 -18.35 -20.41
N LYS A 258 4.42 -17.06 -20.22
CA LYS A 258 5.30 -16.15 -19.48
C LYS A 258 4.68 -15.79 -18.14
N LEU A 259 5.51 -15.70 -17.10
CA LEU A 259 5.14 -15.07 -15.83
C LEU A 259 5.69 -13.66 -15.86
N ARG A 260 4.80 -12.67 -15.84
CA ARG A 260 5.17 -11.26 -15.69
C ARG A 260 5.06 -10.88 -14.23
N ILE A 261 6.13 -10.29 -13.72
CA ILE A 261 6.20 -9.76 -12.36
C ILE A 261 6.52 -8.27 -12.46
N THR A 262 5.65 -7.44 -11.93
CA THR A 262 5.83 -6.00 -11.89
C THR A 262 6.50 -5.63 -10.57
N ILE A 263 7.70 -5.04 -10.66
CA ILE A 263 8.53 -4.70 -9.51
C ILE A 263 8.63 -3.18 -9.34
N ALA A 264 8.48 -2.72 -8.11
CA ALA A 264 8.76 -1.37 -7.67
C ALA A 264 10.27 -1.15 -7.51
N LEU A 265 10.88 -0.36 -8.41
CA LEU A 265 12.24 0.11 -8.24
C LEU A 265 12.28 1.57 -7.79
N ASN A 266 13.37 1.95 -7.12
CA ASN A 266 13.68 3.34 -6.72
C ASN A 266 12.55 4.01 -5.93
N GLU A 267 12.01 3.30 -4.93
CA GLU A 267 10.91 3.80 -4.12
C GLU A 267 11.26 5.09 -3.39
N LYS A 268 10.39 6.09 -3.53
CA LYS A 268 10.47 7.36 -2.82
C LYS A 268 9.19 7.56 -2.03
N SER A 269 9.35 7.73 -0.72
CA SER A 269 8.23 8.02 0.18
C SER A 269 8.05 9.53 0.40
N THR A 270 6.80 9.97 0.38
CA THR A 270 6.37 11.34 0.67
C THR A 270 5.32 11.29 1.77
N LYS A 271 5.51 12.08 2.83
CA LYS A 271 4.48 12.25 3.87
C LYS A 271 3.50 13.34 3.46
N VAL A 272 2.23 12.98 3.39
CA VAL A 272 1.13 13.90 3.06
C VAL A 272 0.41 14.29 4.35
N PRO A 273 0.38 15.58 4.71
CA PRO A 273 -0.38 16.04 5.86
C PRO A 273 -1.88 15.96 5.59
N ILE A 274 -2.62 15.48 6.58
CA ILE A 274 -4.07 15.49 6.64
C ILE A 274 -4.46 16.54 7.67
N SER A 275 -5.29 17.51 7.27
CA SER A 275 -5.88 18.49 8.18
C SER A 275 -7.33 18.74 7.78
N LEU A 276 -8.24 18.24 8.61
CA LEU A 276 -9.68 18.39 8.47
C LEU A 276 -10.19 19.11 9.71
N LYS A 277 -10.80 20.28 9.52
CA LYS A 277 -11.26 21.14 10.62
C LYS A 277 -12.76 21.33 10.61
N ASN A 278 -13.34 21.52 11.79
CA ASN A 278 -14.75 21.80 12.02
C ASN A 278 -15.67 20.79 11.32
N ILE A 279 -15.29 19.52 11.32
CA ILE A 279 -16.09 18.48 10.68
C ILE A 279 -17.38 18.31 11.48
N PRO A 280 -18.57 18.52 10.89
CA PRO A 280 -19.83 18.31 11.60
C PRO A 280 -19.98 16.81 11.92
N LEU A 281 -20.36 16.52 13.16
CA LEU A 281 -20.70 15.16 13.58
C LEU A 281 -22.17 14.85 13.21
N PRO A 282 -22.46 13.60 12.79
CA PRO A 282 -23.80 13.16 12.41
C PRO A 282 -24.77 13.04 13.59
#